data_AF-A0A522RST4-F1
#
_entry.id   AF-A0A522RST4-F1
#
_cell.length_a   1.000
_cell.length_b   1.000
_cell.length_c   1.000
_cell.angle_alpha   90.00
_cell.angle_beta   90.00
_cell.angle_gamma   90.00
#
_symmetry.space_group_name_H-M   'P 1'
#
loop_
_entity.id
_entity.type
_entity.pdbx_description
1 polymer ?
#
loop_
_entity_poly.entity_id
_entity_poly.type
_entity_poly.pdbx_seq_one_letter_code
_entity_poly.pdbx_strand_id
1 'polypeptide(L)'
;MSGLKVVQSWLGYRMKKRKGKKSSPLDDITPRAWTGDYTTEFLHLLNLLTQTVALQPQQAAFLDAILAGDLLPAAALGPVPEQWRAAPKVHASQGTLEIATPPSKLLH
;
A
#
# COMPACT_ATOMS: atom_id res chain seq x y z
N MET A 1 9.18 -11.52 -1.48
CA MET A 1 7.86 -11.49 -0.80
C MET A 1 8.09 -11.35 0.70
N SER A 2 7.33 -10.50 1.40
CA SER A 2 7.53 -10.13 2.82
C SER A 2 7.29 -11.24 3.86
N GLY A 3 7.14 -12.51 3.45
CA GLY A 3 6.90 -13.66 4.35
C GLY A 3 5.56 -13.63 5.09
N LEU A 4 4.73 -12.61 4.85
CA LEU A 4 3.47 -12.40 5.55
C LEU A 4 2.43 -13.46 5.15
N LYS A 5 1.96 -14.21 6.15
CA LYS A 5 0.85 -15.15 6.02
C LYS A 5 -0.49 -14.39 6.10
N VAL A 6 -0.92 -13.80 4.97
CA VAL A 6 -2.04 -12.83 4.89
C VAL A 6 -3.33 -13.35 5.53
N VAL A 7 -3.77 -14.56 5.18
CA VAL A 7 -5.01 -15.16 5.72
C VAL A 7 -4.92 -15.30 7.25
N GLN A 8 -3.81 -15.83 7.75
CA GLN A 8 -3.56 -16.05 9.18
C GLN A 8 -3.39 -14.73 9.94
N SER A 9 -2.87 -13.69 9.29
CA SER A 9 -2.78 -12.35 9.84
C SER A 9 -4.18 -11.74 9.98
N TRP A 10 -4.96 -11.75 8.90
CA TRP A 10 -6.31 -11.19 8.84
C TRP A 10 -7.24 -11.84 9.87
N LEU A 11 -7.25 -13.17 9.95
CA LEU A 11 -7.99 -13.92 10.98
C LEU A 11 -7.49 -13.58 12.38
N GLY A 12 -6.18 -13.45 12.56
CA GLY A 12 -5.56 -13.13 13.85
C GLY A 12 -6.11 -11.85 14.50
N TYR A 13 -6.51 -10.84 13.72
CA TYR A 13 -7.08 -9.61 14.26
C TYR A 13 -8.59 -9.66 14.52
N ARG A 14 -9.31 -10.60 13.89
CA ARG A 14 -10.79 -10.67 13.92
C ARG A 14 -11.34 -11.85 14.72
N MET A 15 -10.50 -12.81 15.10
CA MET A 15 -10.88 -13.91 15.99
C MET A 15 -10.98 -13.47 17.46
N LYS A 16 -11.71 -14.26 18.27
CA LYS A 16 -11.95 -14.00 19.70
C LYS A 16 -10.66 -13.72 20.49
N LYS A 17 -9.60 -14.49 20.24
CA LYS A 17 -8.26 -14.22 20.77
C LYS A 17 -7.48 -13.44 19.73
N ARG A 18 -7.41 -12.12 19.89
CA ARG A 18 -6.72 -11.25 18.92
C ARG A 18 -5.21 -11.33 19.06
N LYS A 19 -4.53 -11.32 17.93
CA LYS A 19 -3.10 -11.04 17.82
C LYS A 19 -2.87 -9.52 17.93
N GLY A 20 -1.67 -9.15 18.39
CA GLY A 20 -1.24 -7.76 18.49
C GLY A 20 -1.07 -7.28 19.92
N LYS A 21 -0.32 -6.19 20.09
CA LYS A 21 -0.14 -5.50 21.37
C LYS A 21 -1.38 -4.68 21.66
N LYS A 22 -1.97 -4.86 22.84
CA LYS A 22 -2.99 -3.94 23.36
C LYS A 22 -2.27 -2.72 23.93
N SER A 23 -2.56 -1.56 23.39
CA SER A 23 -1.93 -0.29 23.71
C SER A 23 -2.89 0.70 24.37
N SER A 24 -4.20 0.49 24.19
CA SER A 24 -5.25 1.38 24.70
C SER A 24 -6.57 0.62 24.92
N PRO A 25 -7.45 1.08 25.82
CA PRO A 25 -8.81 0.54 25.97
C PRO A 25 -9.65 0.53 24.68
N LEU A 26 -9.29 1.36 23.69
CA LEU A 26 -9.95 1.33 22.38
C LEU A 26 -9.72 0.02 21.62
N ASP A 27 -8.60 -0.69 21.86
CA ASP A 27 -8.28 -1.96 21.19
C ASP A 27 -9.25 -3.10 21.57
N ASP A 28 -10.00 -2.91 22.65
CA ASP A 28 -11.05 -3.83 23.10
C ASP A 28 -12.40 -3.58 22.39
N ILE A 29 -12.60 -2.41 21.79
CA ILE A 29 -13.85 -2.05 21.10
C ILE A 29 -13.95 -2.79 19.78
N THR A 30 -14.79 -3.81 19.75
CA THR A 30 -14.85 -4.76 18.63
C THR A 30 -16.15 -5.55 18.64
N PRO A 31 -16.52 -6.20 17.52
CA PRO A 31 -17.66 -7.11 17.49
C PRO A 31 -17.52 -8.24 18.51
N ARG A 32 -18.61 -8.53 19.23
CA ARG A 32 -18.65 -9.59 20.26
C ARG A 32 -18.71 -10.99 19.67
N ALA A 33 -19.14 -11.11 18.42
CA ALA A 33 -19.29 -12.35 17.69
C ALA A 33 -18.88 -12.16 16.22
N TRP A 34 -18.75 -13.28 15.51
CA TRP A 34 -18.53 -13.27 14.08
C TRP A 34 -19.74 -12.66 13.36
N THR A 35 -19.52 -11.58 12.62
CA THR A 35 -20.58 -10.86 11.91
C THR A 35 -20.74 -11.38 10.47
N GLY A 36 -21.89 -11.07 9.85
CA GLY A 36 -22.06 -11.30 8.41
C GLY A 36 -21.00 -10.57 7.57
N ASP A 37 -20.64 -9.35 7.98
CA ASP A 37 -19.59 -8.55 7.32
C ASP A 37 -18.23 -9.26 7.33
N TYR A 38 -17.87 -9.90 8.45
CA TYR A 38 -16.63 -10.69 8.51
C TYR A 38 -16.63 -11.87 7.55
N THR A 39 -17.77 -12.55 7.36
CA THR A 39 -17.89 -13.57 6.32
C THR A 39 -17.65 -12.97 4.93
N THR A 40 -18.32 -11.86 4.63
CA THR A 40 -18.20 -11.19 3.32
C THR A 40 -16.78 -10.73 3.04
N GLU A 41 -16.14 -10.03 3.98
CA GLU A 41 -14.75 -9.61 3.88
C GLU A 41 -13.80 -10.81 3.71
N PHE A 42 -14.03 -11.90 4.45
CA PHE A 42 -13.19 -13.08 4.38
C PHE A 42 -13.29 -13.77 3.02
N LEU A 43 -14.50 -13.93 2.49
CA LEU A 43 -14.71 -14.48 1.15
C LEU A 43 -14.09 -13.60 0.06
N HIS A 44 -14.20 -12.27 0.17
CA HIS A 44 -13.52 -11.35 -0.73
C HIS A 44 -12.00 -11.50 -0.68
N LEU A 45 -11.43 -11.59 0.52
CA LEU A 45 -9.99 -11.82 0.69
C LEU A 45 -9.55 -13.12 0.03
N LEU A 46 -10.25 -14.22 0.27
CA LEU A 46 -9.93 -15.52 -0.31
C LEU A 46 -10.05 -15.49 -1.84
N ASN A 47 -11.11 -14.89 -2.37
CA ASN A 47 -11.30 -14.75 -3.81
C ASN A 47 -10.18 -13.93 -4.44
N LEU A 48 -9.83 -12.78 -3.87
CA LEU A 48 -8.76 -11.92 -4.37
C LEU A 48 -7.41 -12.65 -4.36
N LEU A 49 -7.06 -13.32 -3.27
CA LEU A 49 -5.81 -14.08 -3.19
C LEU A 49 -5.77 -15.23 -4.20
N THR A 50 -6.89 -15.93 -4.39
CA THR A 50 -7.00 -17.02 -5.36
C THR A 50 -6.80 -16.50 -6.79
N GLN A 51 -7.46 -15.41 -7.14
CA GLN A 51 -7.34 -14.82 -8.48
C GLN A 51 -5.94 -14.25 -8.73
N THR A 52 -5.32 -13.60 -7.73
CA THR A 52 -3.94 -13.12 -7.86
C THR A 52 -2.96 -14.26 -8.11
N VAL A 53 -3.09 -15.37 -7.38
CA VAL A 53 -2.25 -16.55 -7.60
C VAL A 53 -2.51 -17.16 -8.98
N ALA A 54 -3.78 -17.23 -9.42
CA ALA A 54 -4.13 -17.73 -10.74
C ALA A 54 -3.56 -16.88 -11.88
N LEU A 55 -3.45 -15.55 -11.69
CA LEU A 55 -2.87 -14.63 -12.67
C LEU A 55 -1.33 -14.65 -12.71
N GLN A 56 -0.68 -15.14 -11.65
CA GLN A 56 0.78 -15.09 -11.51
C GLN A 56 1.54 -15.71 -12.70
N PRO A 57 1.15 -16.87 -13.26
CA PRO A 57 1.86 -17.45 -14.41
C PRO A 57 1.76 -16.57 -15.67
N GLN A 58 0.60 -15.97 -15.91
CA GLN A 58 0.41 -15.06 -17.03
C GLN A 58 1.25 -13.79 -16.87
N GLN A 59 1.31 -13.25 -15.65
CA GLN A 59 2.15 -12.08 -15.34
C GLN A 59 3.63 -12.38 -15.52
N ALA A 60 4.10 -13.57 -15.10
CA ALA A 60 5.47 -14.00 -15.30
C ALA A 60 5.80 -14.11 -16.80
N ALA A 61 4.97 -14.81 -17.58
CA ALA A 61 5.16 -14.94 -19.02
C ALA A 61 5.15 -13.58 -19.75
N PHE A 62 4.28 -12.66 -19.33
CA PHE A 62 4.24 -11.31 -19.87
C PHE A 62 5.51 -10.51 -19.54
N LEU A 63 6.01 -10.62 -18.31
CA LEU A 63 7.26 -10.00 -17.91
C LEU A 63 8.44 -10.57 -18.70
N ASP A 64 8.50 -11.89 -18.87
CA ASP A 64 9.54 -12.54 -19.67
C ASP A 64 9.52 -12.05 -21.13
N ALA A 65 8.33 -11.88 -21.71
CA ALA A 65 8.18 -11.32 -23.04
C ALA A 65 8.67 -9.87 -23.15
N ILE A 66 8.43 -9.04 -22.13
CA ILE A 66 8.98 -7.67 -22.07
C ILE A 66 10.51 -7.72 -21.98
N LEU A 67 11.05 -8.58 -21.13
CA LEU A 67 12.50 -8.71 -20.92
C LEU A 67 13.22 -9.25 -22.17
N ALA A 68 12.54 -10.06 -22.98
CA ALA A 68 13.05 -10.57 -24.26
C ALA A 68 12.86 -9.58 -25.42
N GLY A 69 12.14 -8.47 -25.21
CA GLY A 69 11.91 -7.45 -26.23
C GLY A 69 13.16 -6.65 -26.58
N ASP A 70 13.19 -6.12 -27.80
CA ASP A 70 14.30 -5.28 -28.26
C ASP A 70 14.42 -4.00 -27.43
N LEU A 71 15.66 -3.64 -27.08
CA LEU A 71 15.94 -2.37 -26.42
C LEU A 71 15.97 -1.25 -27.46
N LEU A 72 15.23 -0.18 -27.19
CA LEU A 72 15.33 1.04 -27.96
C LEU A 72 16.67 1.72 -27.66
N PRO A 73 17.53 1.96 -28.66
CA PRO A 73 18.77 2.69 -28.45
C PRO A 73 18.45 4.13 -28.07
N ALA A 74 19.24 4.73 -27.19
CA ALA A 74 19.01 6.10 -26.71
C ALA A 74 18.91 7.11 -27.87
N ALA A 75 19.67 6.90 -28.96
CA ALA A 75 19.61 7.72 -30.17
C ALA A 75 18.24 7.71 -30.87
N ALA A 76 17.45 6.65 -30.70
CA ALA A 76 16.10 6.54 -31.28
C ALA A 76 15.03 7.32 -30.49
N LEU A 77 15.31 7.73 -29.25
CA LEU A 77 14.36 8.49 -28.43
C LEU A 77 14.24 9.96 -28.86
N GLY A 78 15.21 10.46 -29.63
CA GLY A 78 15.25 11.86 -30.06
C GLY A 78 15.42 12.85 -28.90
N PRO A 79 15.53 14.16 -29.20
CA PRO A 79 15.54 15.18 -28.17
C PRO A 79 14.14 15.28 -27.54
N VAL A 80 14.08 15.47 -26.22
CA VAL A 80 12.82 15.75 -25.51
C VAL A 80 12.16 16.99 -26.15
N PRO A 81 10.90 16.94 -26.61
CA PRO A 81 10.18 18.10 -27.14
C PRO A 81 10.18 19.28 -26.17
N GLU A 82 10.37 20.50 -26.68
CA GLU A 82 10.47 21.73 -25.86
C GLU A 82 9.29 21.90 -24.90
N GLN A 83 8.08 21.60 -25.38
CA GLN A 83 6.83 21.68 -24.63
C GLN A 83 6.76 20.77 -23.39
N TRP A 84 7.62 19.76 -23.30
CA TRP A 84 7.72 18.83 -22.16
C TRP A 84 8.89 19.14 -21.22
N ARG A 85 9.69 20.16 -21.50
CA ARG A 85 10.82 20.56 -20.65
C ARG A 85 10.43 21.59 -19.58
N ALA A 86 9.23 22.14 -19.65
CA ALA A 86 8.73 23.04 -18.63
C ALA A 86 8.51 22.27 -17.31
N ALA A 87 9.06 22.78 -16.21
CA ALA A 87 8.74 22.27 -14.89
C ALA A 87 7.22 22.32 -14.67
N PRO A 88 6.63 21.36 -13.93
CA PRO A 88 5.25 21.45 -13.50
C PRO A 88 5.02 22.80 -12.82
N LYS A 89 3.96 23.52 -13.21
CA LYS A 89 3.59 24.76 -12.52
C LYS A 89 3.27 24.41 -11.07
N VAL A 90 4.16 24.76 -10.15
CA VAL A 90 3.88 24.64 -8.72
C VAL A 90 2.75 25.61 -8.42
N HIS A 91 1.54 25.08 -8.22
CA HIS A 91 0.48 25.87 -7.64
C HIS A 91 0.89 26.17 -6.19
N ALA A 92 1.28 27.42 -5.92
CA ALA A 92 1.55 27.93 -4.59
C ALA A 92 0.25 27.99 -3.77
N SER A 93 -0.27 26.81 -3.43
CA SER A 93 -1.34 26.61 -2.45
C SER A 93 -1.03 25.37 -1.64
N GLN A 94 0.21 25.27 -1.16
CA GLN A 94 0.47 24.59 0.09
C GLN A 94 0.65 25.70 1.11
N GLY A 95 -0.40 25.93 1.91
CA GLY A 95 -0.32 26.83 3.04
C GLY A 95 0.87 26.44 3.90
N THR A 96 1.63 27.44 4.33
CA THR A 96 2.66 27.32 5.35
C THR A 96 2.09 26.52 6.52
N LEU A 97 2.56 25.29 6.68
CA LEU A 97 2.41 24.59 7.95
C LEU A 97 3.38 25.29 8.90
N GLU A 98 2.87 26.30 9.61
CA GLU A 98 3.48 26.86 10.82
C GLU A 98 3.75 25.70 11.78
N ILE A 99 4.98 25.20 11.78
CA ILE A 99 5.45 24.29 12.81
C ILE A 99 5.63 25.17 14.05
N ALA A 100 4.62 25.17 14.92
CA ALA A 100 4.69 25.80 16.22
C ALA A 100 5.91 25.25 16.97
N THR A 101 6.92 26.10 17.15
CA THR A 101 8.07 25.81 18.02
C THR A 101 7.57 25.64 19.46
N PRO A 102 7.85 24.52 20.14
CA PRO A 102 7.48 24.36 21.55
C PRO A 102 8.31 25.32 22.43
N PRO A 103 7.75 25.85 23.54
CA PRO A 103 8.44 26.83 24.36
C PRO A 103 9.68 26.24 25.03
N SER A 104 10.82 26.92 24.86
CA SER A 104 12.07 26.64 25.57
C SER A 104 11.85 26.67 27.08
N LYS A 105 11.98 25.53 27.74
CA LYS A 105 12.21 25.50 29.19
C LYS A 105 13.58 26.12 29.46
N LEU A 106 13.57 27.30 30.05
CA LEU A 106 14.74 27.88 30.70
C LEU A 106 15.12 26.98 31.87
N LEU A 107 16.30 26.35 31.78
CA LEU A 107 17.02 25.82 32.93
C LEU A 107 17.67 27.02 33.63
N HIS A 108 17.20 27.33 34.84
CA HIS A 108 18.06 27.78 35.93
C HIS A 108 18.09 26.66 36.97
#